data_AF-A0A2U1KDQ9-F1
#
_entry.id   AF-A0A2U1KDQ9-F1
#
_cell.length_a   1.000
_cell.length_b   1.000
_cell.length_c   1.000
_cell.angle_alpha   90.00
_cell.angle_beta   90.00
_cell.angle_gamma   90.00
#
_symmetry.space_group_name_H-M   'P 1'
#
loop_
_entity.id
_entity.type
_entity.pdbx_description
1 polymer ?
#
loop_
_entity_poly.entity_id
_entity_poly.type
_entity_poly.pdbx_seq_one_letter_code
_entity_poly.pdbx_strand_id
1 'polypeptide(L)'
;MGDGSQTSFWHDIWIGDECLKTLFPRLFSLESTRDCKVMDRCYLDNGSYVIKWDWRRPIRDGTERVQLDGLNHLLMNFVPSSSQDCWEFSLNDSRCYTVSVSM
;
A
#
# COMPACT_ATOMS: atom_id res chain seq x y z
N MET A 1 -11.34 3.49 -2.04
CA MET A 1 -10.42 2.75 -1.15
C MET A 1 -11.23 1.67 -0.50
N GLY A 2 -10.95 0.39 -0.71
CA GLY A 2 -11.62 -0.63 0.09
C GLY A 2 -10.74 -1.25 1.16
N ASP A 3 -11.06 -2.49 1.53
CA ASP A 3 -10.51 -3.21 2.67
C ASP A 3 -9.03 -3.62 2.56
N GLY A 4 -8.37 -3.35 1.43
CA GLY A 4 -6.95 -3.62 1.23
C GLY A 4 -6.62 -5.11 1.09
N SER A 5 -7.63 -5.96 0.85
CA SER A 5 -7.46 -7.41 0.77
C SER A 5 -6.83 -7.91 -0.52
N GLN A 6 -6.97 -7.13 -1.59
CA GLN A 6 -6.41 -7.47 -2.90
C GLN A 6 -5.19 -6.61 -3.25
N THR A 7 -4.99 -5.53 -2.51
CA THR A 7 -3.97 -4.50 -2.77
C THR A 7 -2.64 -4.85 -2.10
N SER A 8 -1.54 -4.87 -2.85
CA SER A 8 -0.20 -5.09 -2.29
C SER A 8 0.30 -3.87 -1.53
N PHE A 9 0.78 -4.08 -0.30
CA PHE A 9 1.30 -3.01 0.54
C PHE A 9 2.53 -2.32 -0.08
N TRP A 10 3.45 -3.09 -0.67
CA TRP A 10 4.71 -2.55 -1.19
C TRP A 10 4.68 -2.23 -2.68
N HIS A 11 3.89 -2.97 -3.46
CA HIS A 11 4.00 -2.97 -4.92
C HIS A 11 2.96 -2.09 -5.61
N ASP A 12 1.80 -1.86 -5.01
CA ASP A 12 0.73 -1.08 -5.62
C ASP A 12 0.76 0.37 -5.12
N ILE A 13 0.18 1.29 -5.90
CA ILE A 13 -0.05 2.68 -5.48
C ILE A 13 -1.41 2.71 -4.79
N TRP A 14 -1.40 2.65 -3.46
CA TRP A 14 -2.61 2.69 -2.64
C TRP A 14 -2.61 3.81 -1.61
N ILE A 15 -1.46 4.47 -1.45
CA ILE A 15 -1.25 5.64 -0.60
C ILE A 15 -0.19 6.55 -1.23
N GLY A 16 -0.45 7.87 -1.25
CA GLY A 16 0.39 8.83 -1.95
C GLY A 16 0.37 8.64 -3.48
N ASP A 17 1.45 9.05 -4.14
CA ASP A 17 1.55 9.08 -5.60
C ASP A 17 2.46 7.98 -6.19
N GLU A 18 3.22 7.25 -5.35
CA GLU A 18 4.17 6.23 -5.76
C GLU A 18 4.11 4.99 -4.85
N CYS A 19 4.51 3.83 -5.38
CA CYS A 19 4.56 2.59 -4.60
C CYS A 19 5.55 2.72 -3.43
N LEU A 20 5.17 2.18 -2.26
CA LEU A 20 5.99 2.27 -1.04
C LEU A 20 7.38 1.63 -1.19
N LYS A 21 7.55 0.61 -2.04
CA LYS A 21 8.89 0.03 -2.31
C LYS A 21 9.87 1.01 -2.95
N THR A 22 9.36 1.98 -3.72
CA THR A 22 10.16 3.00 -4.41
C THR A 22 10.53 4.12 -3.44
N LEU A 23 9.56 4.55 -2.61
CA LEU A 23 9.76 5.60 -1.62
C LEU A 23 10.64 5.14 -0.44
N PHE A 24 10.47 3.89 0.01
CA PHE A 24 11.13 3.35 1.20
C PHE A 24 11.90 2.05 0.91
N PRO A 25 12.90 2.07 0.01
CA PRO A 25 13.58 0.85 -0.45
C PRO A 25 14.35 0.10 0.65
N ARG A 26 14.80 0.80 1.71
CA ARG A 26 15.48 0.14 2.84
C ARG A 26 14.50 -0.67 3.67
N LEU A 27 13.31 -0.13 3.93
CA LEU A 27 12.25 -0.86 4.63
C LEU A 27 11.75 -2.05 3.80
N PHE A 28 11.54 -1.87 2.50
CA PHE A 28 11.17 -2.96 1.60
C PHE A 28 12.20 -4.10 1.58
N SER A 29 13.50 -3.77 1.66
CA SER A 29 14.55 -4.79 1.74
C SER A 29 14.46 -5.62 3.03
N LEU A 30 13.96 -5.00 4.11
CA LEU A 30 13.81 -5.59 5.45
C LEU A 30 12.49 -6.32 5.65
N GLU A 31 11.48 -6.08 4.83
CA GLU A 31 10.23 -6.81 4.86
C GLU A 31 10.49 -8.32 4.65
N SER A 32 9.99 -9.13 5.59
CA SER A 32 10.04 -10.59 5.52
C SER A 32 9.14 -11.08 4.40
N THR A 33 7.91 -10.55 4.32
CA THR A 33 6.86 -10.94 3.38
C THR A 33 6.59 -9.80 2.39
N ARG A 34 7.36 -9.73 1.31
CA ARG A 34 7.33 -8.59 0.36
C ARG A 34 6.02 -8.46 -0.42
N ASP A 35 5.34 -9.57 -0.64
CA ASP A 35 4.06 -9.63 -1.37
C ASP A 35 2.84 -9.47 -0.44
N CYS A 36 3.06 -8.98 0.79
CA CYS A 36 1.99 -8.73 1.74
C CYS A 36 0.95 -7.74 1.20
N LYS A 37 -0.28 -7.91 1.67
CA LYS A 37 -1.41 -7.05 1.37
C LYS A 37 -1.50 -5.90 2.36
N VAL A 38 -2.25 -4.86 1.98
CA VAL A 38 -2.51 -3.74 2.89
C VAL A 38 -3.14 -4.27 4.18
N MET A 39 -4.13 -5.16 4.10
CA MET A 39 -4.77 -5.76 5.28
C MET A 39 -3.80 -6.55 6.21
N ASP A 40 -2.71 -7.10 5.68
CA ASP A 40 -1.71 -7.86 6.47
C ASP A 40 -0.84 -6.96 7.35
N ARG A 41 -0.78 -5.68 7.02
CA ARG A 41 0.03 -4.66 7.71
C ARG A 41 -0.85 -3.65 8.43
N CYS A 42 -2.05 -3.41 7.93
CA CYS A 42 -2.90 -2.29 8.27
C CYS A 42 -4.34 -2.78 8.43
N TYR A 43 -4.80 -2.93 9.66
CA TYR A 43 -6.14 -3.45 9.96
C TYR A 43 -6.78 -2.74 11.14
N LEU A 44 -8.10 -2.79 11.20
CA LEU A 44 -8.88 -2.26 12.31
C LEU A 44 -8.99 -3.33 13.41
N ASP A 45 -8.51 -3.03 14.60
CA ASP A 45 -8.66 -3.87 15.80
C ASP A 45 -9.40 -3.07 16.88
N ASN A 46 -10.55 -3.58 17.33
CA ASN A 46 -11.35 -2.94 18.39
C ASN A 46 -11.63 -1.43 18.16
N GLY A 47 -11.85 -1.03 16.91
CA GLY A 47 -12.10 0.36 16.52
C GLY A 47 -10.85 1.25 16.44
N SER A 48 -9.67 0.71 16.70
CA SER A 48 -8.39 1.40 16.53
C SER A 48 -7.62 0.82 15.34
N TYR A 49 -7.00 1.69 14.56
CA TYR A 49 -6.16 1.24 13.45
C TYR A 49 -4.81 0.75 13.98
N VAL A 50 -4.46 -0.49 13.61
CA VAL A 50 -3.23 -1.14 14.03
C VAL A 50 -2.34 -1.36 12.82
N ILE A 51 -1.07 -1.00 12.99
CA ILE A 51 -0.02 -1.28 12.03
C ILE A 51 0.88 -2.39 12.58
N LYS A 52 1.00 -3.48 11.83
CA LYS A 52 1.84 -4.63 12.18
C LYS A 52 2.98 -4.74 11.18
N TRP A 53 4.21 -4.67 11.67
CA TRP A 53 5.40 -4.84 10.86
C TRP A 53 5.97 -6.25 10.96
N ASP A 54 6.57 -6.72 9.86
CA ASP A 54 7.22 -8.04 9.78
C ASP A 54 8.64 -7.88 9.23
N TRP A 55 9.50 -7.24 10.02
CA TRP A 55 10.88 -6.99 9.64
C TRP A 55 11.76 -8.22 9.90
N ARG A 56 12.60 -8.60 8.93
CA ARG A 56 13.60 -9.68 9.03
C ARG A 56 14.60 -9.49 10.17
N ARG A 57 14.77 -8.24 10.60
CA ARG A 57 15.62 -7.83 11.72
C ARG A 57 15.12 -6.49 12.26
N PRO A 58 15.54 -6.08 13.48
CA PRO A 58 15.27 -4.75 13.99
C PRO A 58 15.75 -3.65 13.03
N ILE A 59 14.96 -2.59 12.96
CA ILE A 59 15.28 -1.34 12.26
C ILE A 59 16.51 -0.72 12.93
N ARG A 60 17.49 -0.33 12.12
CA ARG A 60 18.67 0.40 12.57
C ARG A 60 18.42 1.90 12.50
N ASP A 61 19.31 2.64 13.15
CA ASP A 61 19.31 4.10 13.07
C ASP A 61 19.77 4.59 11.68
N GLY A 62 19.73 5.92 11.47
CA GLY A 62 20.11 6.56 10.24
C GLY A 62 19.03 6.44 9.17
N THR A 63 19.41 6.01 7.96
CA THR A 63 18.49 6.02 6.80
C THR A 63 17.27 5.12 6.99
N GLU A 64 17.39 3.98 7.67
CA GLU A 64 16.24 3.09 7.93
C GLU A 64 15.22 3.78 8.83
N ARG A 65 15.67 4.49 9.87
CA ARG A 65 14.81 5.27 10.76
C ARG A 65 14.12 6.43 10.05
N VAL A 66 14.86 7.19 9.24
CA VAL A 66 14.30 8.29 8.44
C VAL A 66 13.21 7.78 7.49
N GLN A 67 13.42 6.63 6.84
CA GLN A 67 12.40 6.02 6.00
C GLN A 67 11.18 5.57 6.80
N LEU A 68 11.38 4.98 7.99
CA LEU A 68 10.29 4.55 8.86
C LEU A 68 9.43 5.73 9.32
N ASP A 69 10.06 6.85 9.68
CA ASP A 69 9.35 8.05 10.10
C ASP A 69 8.54 8.66 8.94
N GLY A 70 9.10 8.65 7.72
CA GLY A 70 8.38 9.04 6.50
C GLY A 70 7.19 8.14 6.18
N LEU A 71 7.36 6.81 6.31
CA LEU A 71 6.27 5.85 6.12
C LEU A 71 5.16 6.05 7.15
N ASN A 72 5.52 6.23 8.42
CA ASN A 72 4.55 6.51 9.47
C ASN A 72 3.79 7.81 9.21
N HIS A 73 4.45 8.87 8.74
CA HIS A 73 3.78 10.13 8.41
C HIS A 73 2.75 9.97 7.29
N LEU A 74 3.04 9.17 6.26
CA LEU A 74 2.06 8.84 5.23
C LEU A 74 0.88 8.07 5.82
N LEU A 75 1.17 7.01 6.59
CA LEU A 75 0.13 6.15 7.18
C LEU A 75 -0.73 6.85 8.23
N MET A 76 -0.22 7.88 8.91
CA MET A 76 -1.02 8.71 9.83
C MET A 76 -2.16 9.44 9.11
N ASN A 77 -1.97 9.79 7.83
CA ASN A 77 -3.00 10.44 7.02
C ASN A 77 -3.88 9.44 6.26
N PHE A 78 -3.63 8.14 6.42
CA PHE A 78 -4.41 7.09 5.77
C PHE A 78 -5.70 6.82 6.55
N VAL A 79 -6.84 7.08 5.90
CA VAL A 79 -8.17 6.72 6.42
C VAL A 79 -8.75 5.64 5.51
N PRO A 80 -8.66 4.35 5.87
CA PRO A 80 -9.29 3.30 5.08
C PRO A 80 -10.81 3.50 5.09
N SER A 81 -11.45 3.28 3.94
CA SER A 81 -12.91 3.27 3.87
C SER A 81 -13.42 1.86 4.21
N SER A 82 -14.59 1.76 4.86
CA SER A 82 -15.18 0.50 5.31
C SER A 82 -15.85 -0.32 4.20
N SER A 83 -15.79 0.11 2.94
CA SER A 83 -16.28 -0.66 1.81
C SER A 83 -15.26 -1.70 1.35
N GLN A 84 -15.71 -2.82 0.78
CA GLN A 84 -14.83 -3.82 0.17
C GLN A 84 -14.08 -3.19 -1.04
N ASP A 85 -12.85 -3.66 -1.34
CA ASP A 85 -11.98 -3.16 -2.43
C ASP A 85 -12.68 -3.10 -3.80
N CYS A 86 -13.43 -2.03 -4.06
CA CYS A 86 -13.80 -1.54 -5.39
C CYS A 86 -12.85 -0.41 -5.74
N TRP A 87 -11.63 -0.75 -6.13
CA TRP A 87 -10.76 0.19 -6.80
C TRP A 87 -11.12 0.14 -8.28
N GLU A 88 -12.03 1.03 -8.70
CA GLU A 88 -12.00 1.48 -10.09
C GLU A 88 -10.60 2.05 -10.29
N PHE A 89 -9.73 1.29 -10.95
CA PHE A 89 -8.59 1.87 -11.61
C PHE A 89 -9.17 2.94 -12.53
N SER A 90 -9.13 4.20 -12.11
CA SER A 90 -9.10 5.30 -13.05
C SER A 90 -7.74 5.21 -13.75
N LEU A 91 -7.58 4.18 -14.59
CA LEU A 91 -6.79 4.30 -15.80
C LEU A 91 -7.51 5.39 -16.60
N ASN A 92 -7.27 6.64 -16.24
CA ASN A 92 -7.31 7.72 -17.19
C ASN A 92 -6.06 7.61 -18.08
N ASP A 93 -5.89 6.44 -18.71
CA ASP A 93 -5.25 6.35 -20.01
C ASP A 93 -6.41 6.16 -21.00
N SER A 94 -6.65 7.23 -21.72
CA SER A 94 -7.66 7.31 -22.75
C SER A 94 -7.37 6.28 -23.85
N ARG A 95 -7.89 5.05 -23.72
CA ARG A 95 -8.05 4.14 -24.86
C ARG A 95 -9.39 3.43 -24.81
N CYS A 96 -10.39 4.14 -25.32
CA CYS A 96 -11.55 3.52 -25.91
C CYS A 96 -11.08 2.59 -27.04
N TYR A 97 -11.08 1.28 -26.82
CA TYR A 97 -11.15 0.32 -27.91
C TYR A 97 -12.60 -0.08 -28.08
N THR A 98 -13.30 0.63 -28.96
CA THR A 98 -14.58 0.17 -29.49
C THR A 98 -14.26 -0.91 -30.52
N VAL A 99 -14.51 -2.18 -30.20
CA VAL A 99 -14.53 -3.21 -31.24
C VAL A 99 -15.94 -3.26 -31.81
N SER A 100 -16.16 -2.51 -32.89
CA SER A 100 -17.27 -2.76 -33.79
C SER A 100 -16.93 -3.96 -34.66
N VAL A 101 -17.57 -5.11 -34.41
CA VAL A 101 -17.70 -6.15 -35.42
C VAL A 101 -19.01 -5.90 -36.16
N SER A 102 -18.87 -5.51 -37.42
CA SER A 102 -19.91 -5.51 -38.41
C SER A 102 -19.38 -6.28 -39.62
N MET A 103 -19.95 -7.46 -39.85
CA MET A 103 -20.20 -8.06 -41.16
C MET A 103 -21.28 -9.13 -40.99
#